data_AF-A0A453MHW8-F1
#
_entry.id   AF-A0A453MHW8-F1
#
_cell.length_a   1.000
_cell.length_b   1.000
_cell.length_c   1.000
_cell.angle_alpha   90.00
_cell.angle_beta   90.00
_cell.angle_gamma   90.00
#
_symmetry.space_group_name_H-M   'P 1'
#
loop_
_entity.id
_entity.type
_entity.pdbx_description
1 polymer ?
#
loop_
_entity_poly.entity_id
_entity_poly.type
_entity_poly.pdbx_seq_one_letter_code
_entity_poly.pdbx_strand_id
1 'polypeptide(L)' 'GFQLDNGIPIESWFDDPNDKELLALLPFLESLVGVEDVRPFIATKFNLRQKVASATSLAMHFFPNAERAN' A
#
# COMPACT_ATOMS: atom_id res chain seq x y z
N GLY A 1 3.80 9.64 -11.74
CA GLY A 1 4.29 8.84 -10.59
C GLY A 1 3.13 8.50 -9.68
N PHE A 2 3.23 7.41 -8.91
CA PHE A 2 2.18 6.97 -7.99
C PHE A 2 2.09 7.90 -6.77
N GLN A 3 0.86 8.21 -6.33
CA GLN A 3 0.61 8.98 -5.10
C GLN A 3 0.51 8.04 -3.90
N LEU A 4 1.65 7.42 -3.53
CA LEU A 4 1.69 6.35 -2.52
C LEU A 4 1.14 6.79 -1.15
N ASP A 5 1.28 8.05 -0.78
CA ASP A 5 0.78 8.54 0.51
C ASP A 5 -0.74 8.75 0.54
N ASN A 6 -1.40 8.64 -0.63
CA ASN A 6 -2.85 8.66 -0.77
C ASN A 6 -3.45 7.24 -0.93
N GLY A 7 -2.60 6.21 -1.02
CA GLY A 7 -3.03 4.83 -1.26
C GLY A 7 -3.17 4.04 0.03
N ILE A 8 -4.28 3.31 0.18
CA ILE A 8 -4.44 2.28 1.20
C ILE A 8 -4.31 0.93 0.49
N PRO A 9 -3.28 0.11 0.80
CA PRO A 9 -3.17 -1.23 0.26
C PRO A 9 -4.26 -2.12 0.89
N ILE A 10 -4.80 -3.03 0.08
CA ILE A 10 -5.74 -4.06 0.52
C ILE A 10 -5.39 -5.36 -0.21
N GLU A 11 -5.60 -6.49 0.45
CA GLU A 11 -5.46 -7.79 -0.19
C GLU A 11 -6.49 -7.94 -1.31
N SER A 12 -6.09 -8.66 -2.37
CA SER A 12 -7.02 -8.99 -3.46
C SER A 12 -7.99 -10.06 -3.00
N TRP A 13 -9.25 -9.91 -3.39
CA TRP A 13 -10.29 -10.87 -3.07
C TRP A 13 -10.33 -12.03 -4.10
N PHE A 14 -10.46 -13.27 -3.63
CA PHE A 14 -10.45 -14.49 -4.45
C PHE A 14 -11.57 -15.47 -4.05
N ASP A 15 -12.83 -15.04 -4.18
CA ASP A 15 -14.02 -15.88 -3.94
C ASP A 15 -14.14 -16.49 -2.53
N ASP A 16 -13.41 -15.98 -1.52
CA ASP A 16 -13.57 -16.42 -0.12
C ASP A 16 -14.80 -15.75 0.51
N PRO A 17 -15.85 -16.51 0.90
CA PRO A 17 -17.02 -15.97 1.56
C PRO A 17 -16.74 -15.47 2.99
N ASN A 18 -15.58 -15.80 3.55
CA ASN A 18 -15.15 -15.36 4.88
C ASN A 18 -14.19 -14.17 4.84
N ASP A 19 -13.87 -13.63 3.67
CA ASP A 19 -13.03 -12.44 3.55
C ASP A 19 -13.67 -11.26 4.32
N LYS A 20 -12.85 -10.58 5.11
CA LYS A 20 -13.28 -9.42 5.92
C LYS A 20 -12.34 -8.24 5.74
N GLU A 21 -11.52 -8.20 4.70
CA GLU A 21 -10.48 -7.19 4.54
C GLU A 21 -11.07 -5.78 4.46
N LEU A 22 -12.20 -5.62 3.74
CA LEU A 22 -12.93 -4.35 3.72
C LEU A 22 -13.47 -3.94 5.10
N LEU A 23 -13.97 -4.91 5.89
CA LEU A 23 -14.47 -4.63 7.24
C LEU A 23 -13.33 -4.27 8.20
N ALA A 24 -12.17 -4.92 8.04
CA ALA A 24 -10.97 -4.65 8.84
C ALA A 24 -10.39 -3.24 8.59
N LEU A 25 -10.70 -2.63 7.44
CA LEU A 25 -10.32 -1.25 7.16
C LEU A 25 -11.17 -0.22 7.90
N LEU A 26 -12.41 -0.55 8.29
CA LEU A 26 -13.36 0.42 8.86
C LEU A 26 -12.80 1.18 10.07
N PRO A 27 -12.20 0.54 11.10
CA PRO A 27 -11.67 1.27 12.25
C PRO A 27 -10.58 2.28 11.88
N PHE A 28 -9.80 1.99 10.84
CA PHE A 28 -8.81 2.94 10.34
C PHE A 28 -9.46 4.09 9.58
N LEU A 29 -10.41 3.81 8.69
CA LEU A 29 -11.11 4.85 7.95
C LEU A 29 -11.89 5.79 8.88
N GLU A 30 -12.52 5.25 9.91
CA GLU A 30 -13.19 6.02 10.97
C GLU A 30 -12.22 6.95 11.70
N SER A 31 -10.99 6.49 11.96
CA SER A 31 -9.95 7.31 12.60
C SER A 31 -9.50 8.52 11.76
N LEU A 32 -9.79 8.53 10.46
CA LEU A 32 -9.45 9.63 9.55
C LEU A 32 -10.56 10.69 9.45
N VAL A 33 -11.74 10.45 10.03
CA VAL A 33 -12.85 11.41 9.98
C VAL A 33 -12.46 12.70 10.70
N GLY A 34 -12.61 13.84 10.01
CA GLY A 34 -12.29 15.16 10.56
C GLY A 34 -10.79 15.52 10.54
N VAL A 35 -9.93 14.64 10.04
CA VAL A 35 -8.51 14.93 9.83
C VAL A 35 -8.36 15.83 8.59
N GLU A 36 -7.66 16.95 8.73
CA GLU A 36 -7.42 17.90 7.63
C GLU A 36 -6.49 17.32 6.55
N ASP A 37 -5.45 16.58 6.96
CA ASP A 37 -4.53 15.89 6.07
C ASP A 37 -4.30 14.44 6.51
N VAL A 38 -4.81 13.50 5.72
CA VAL A 38 -4.74 12.06 6.00
C VAL A 38 -3.40 11.42 5.61
N ARG A 39 -2.60 12.08 4.78
CA ARG A 39 -1.37 11.49 4.20
C ARG A 39 -0.35 11.05 5.25
N PRO A 40 -0.09 11.81 6.35
CA PRO A 40 0.82 11.36 7.38
C PRO A 40 0.36 10.06 8.06
N PHE A 41 -0.95 9.91 8.30
CA PHE A 41 -1.53 8.73 8.93
C PHE A 41 -1.45 7.50 8.03
N ILE A 42 -1.76 7.67 6.74
CA ILE A 42 -1.62 6.60 5.72
C ILE A 42 -0.15 6.18 5.59
N ALA A 43 0.77 7.15 5.49
CA ALA A 43 2.20 6.89 5.40
C ALA A 43 2.74 6.14 6.62
N THR A 44 2.35 6.53 7.83
CA THR A 44 2.75 5.85 9.07
C THR A 44 2.17 4.44 9.15
N LYS A 45 0.90 4.23 8.79
CA LYS A 45 0.25 2.92 8.91
C LYS A 45 0.77 1.90 7.89
N PHE A 46 0.95 2.31 6.64
CA PHE A 46 1.21 1.37 5.54
C PHE A 46 2.62 1.44 4.96
N ASN A 47 3.28 2.59 5.11
CA ASN A 47 4.67 2.83 4.71
C ASN A 47 4.97 2.39 3.26
N LEU A 48 4.06 2.72 2.35
CA LEU A 48 4.11 2.25 0.96
C LEU A 48 5.38 2.69 0.22
N ARG A 49 5.87 3.90 0.48
CA ARG A 49 7.14 4.39 -0.10
C ARG A 49 8.31 3.47 0.23
N GLN A 50 8.47 3.09 1.50
CA GLN A 50 9.56 2.21 1.90
C GLN A 50 9.37 0.80 1.33
N LYS A 51 8.14 0.26 1.33
CA LYS A 51 7.86 -1.06 0.76
C LYS A 51 8.21 -1.12 -0.73
N VAL A 52 7.80 -0.12 -1.50
CA VAL A 52 8.14 -0.02 -2.93
C VAL A 52 9.65 0.13 -3.11
N ALA A 53 10.30 1.03 -2.36
CA ALA A 53 11.76 1.23 -2.47
C ALA A 53 12.54 -0.06 -2.15
N SER A 54 12.14 -0.79 -1.10
CA SER A 54 12.74 -2.08 -0.74
C SER A 54 12.51 -3.13 -1.82
N ALA A 55 11.30 -3.23 -2.39
CA ALA A 55 11.00 -4.16 -3.47
C ALA A 55 11.79 -3.84 -4.74
N THR A 56 11.92 -2.56 -5.10
CA THR A 56 12.74 -2.13 -6.22
C THR A 56 14.22 -2.44 -5.99
N SER A 57 14.74 -2.16 -4.80
CA SER A 57 16.13 -2.50 -4.44
C SER A 57 16.38 -4.02 -4.52
N LEU A 58 15.45 -4.81 -3.98
CA LEU A 58 15.48 -6.27 -4.05
C LEU A 58 15.48 -6.76 -5.51
N ALA A 59 14.57 -6.22 -6.33
CA ALA A 59 14.49 -6.55 -7.75
C ALA A 59 15.79 -6.19 -8.49
N MET A 60 16.41 -5.04 -8.17
CA MET A 60 17.70 -4.67 -8.77
C MET A 60 18.85 -5.59 -8.36
N HIS A 61 18.83 -6.12 -7.13
CA HIS A 61 19.84 -7.06 -6.67
C HIS A 61 19.68 -8.46 -7.30
N PHE A 62 18.46 -8.96 -7.41
CA PHE A 62 18.17 -10.32 -7.89
C PHE A 62 17.89 -10.42 -9.39
N PHE A 63 17.42 -9.34 -10.02
CA PHE A 63 17.05 -9.26 -11.44
C PHE A 63 17.62 -8.00 -12.10
N PRO A 64 18.96 -7.89 -12.23
CA PRO A 64 19.64 -6.66 -12.68
C PRO A 64 19.30 -6.23 -14.13
N ASN A 65 18.59 -7.05 -14.90
CA ASN A 65 18.20 -6.78 -16.29
C ASN A 65 16.70 -6.52 -16.49
N ALA A 66 15.89 -6.42 -15.43
CA ALA A 66 14.43 -6.33 -15.53
C ALA A 66 13.91 -5.03 -16.21
N GLU A 67 14.68 -3.94 -16.20
CA GLU A 67 14.30 -2.66 -16.82
C GLU A 67 14.76 -2.48 -18.28
N ARG A 68 15.33 -3.51 -18.94
CA ARG A 68 15.73 -3.42 -20.36
C ARG A 68 14.64 -3.85 -21.35
N ALA A 69 13.46 -4.20 -20.85
CA ALA A 69 12.36 -4.76 -21.64
C ALA A 69 11.13 -3.86 -21.53
N ASN A 70 11.22 -2.61 -21.99
CA ASN A 70 10.10 -1.71 -22.22
C ASN A 70 10.46 -0.64 -23.26
#